data_AF-A0A0N0V046-F1
#
_entry.id   AF-A0A0N0V046-F1
#
_cell.length_a   1.000
_cell.length_b   1.000
_cell.length_c   1.000
_cell.angle_alpha   90.00
_cell.angle_beta   90.00
_cell.angle_gamma   90.00
#
_symmetry.space_group_name_H-M   'P 1'
#
loop_
_entity.id
_entity.type
_entity.pdbx_description
1 polymer ?
#
loop_
_entity_poly.entity_id
_entity_poly.type
_entity_poly.pdbx_seq_one_letter_code
_entity_poly.pdbx_strand_id
1 'polypeptide(L)' 'MIKQNLPKKFRGYSTTELLEMWEQIANKDGIVPGTPKDKIRTMNHFLRQFEIAPVYQIAAKKGNVGGSPG' A
#
# COMPACT_ATOMS: atom_id res chain seq x y z
N MET A 1 -5.03 -3.60 -14.48
CA MET A 1 -6.09 -3.06 -13.61
C MET A 1 -6.57 -4.19 -12.69
N ILE A 2 -6.15 -4.20 -11.43
CA ILE A 2 -6.58 -5.18 -10.43
C ILE A 2 -7.98 -4.74 -9.94
N LYS A 3 -8.99 -4.92 -10.79
CA LYS A 3 -10.37 -4.52 -10.52
C LYS A 3 -11.33 -5.69 -10.73
N GLN A 4 -11.02 -6.88 -10.25
CA GLN A 4 -12.03 -7.95 -10.23
C GLN A 4 -11.93 -8.70 -8.89
N ASN A 5 -12.87 -8.37 -7.99
CA ASN A 5 -13.18 -9.06 -6.73
C ASN A 5 -12.42 -8.63 -5.45
N LEU A 6 -12.24 -7.33 -5.22
CA LEU A 6 -11.95 -6.88 -3.85
C LEU A 6 -13.25 -6.92 -3.01
N PRO A 7 -13.21 -7.46 -1.77
CA PRO A 7 -14.37 -7.43 -0.90
C PRO A 7 -14.73 -5.98 -0.55
N LYS A 8 -16.00 -5.71 -0.26
CA LYS A 8 -16.43 -4.36 0.19
C LYS A 8 -15.85 -3.98 1.56
N LYS A 9 -15.57 -4.98 2.39
CA LYS A 9 -15.00 -4.84 3.73
C LYS A 9 -13.89 -5.86 3.95
N PHE A 10 -12.87 -5.51 4.73
CA PHE A 10 -11.81 -6.39 5.16
C PHE A 10 -11.53 -6.19 6.65
N ARG A 11 -11.69 -7.26 7.45
CA ARG A 11 -11.54 -7.26 8.92
C ARG A 11 -12.27 -6.11 9.62
N GLY A 12 -13.51 -5.83 9.21
CA GLY A 12 -14.35 -4.79 9.81
C GLY A 12 -14.19 -3.38 9.23
N TYR A 13 -13.16 -3.13 8.41
CA TYR A 13 -12.92 -1.84 7.77
C TYR A 13 -13.38 -1.83 6.31
N SER A 14 -13.74 -0.65 5.78
CA SER A 14 -14.08 -0.48 4.36
C SER A 14 -12.84 -0.66 3.51
N THR A 15 -12.90 -1.51 2.50
CA THR A 15 -11.78 -1.70 1.58
C THR A 15 -11.44 -0.42 0.81
N THR A 16 -12.44 0.35 0.41
CA THR A 16 -12.23 1.67 -0.23
C THR A 16 -11.44 2.61 0.68
N GLU A 17 -11.80 2.66 1.96
CA GLU A 17 -11.14 3.52 2.96
C GLU A 17 -9.68 3.10 3.19
N LEU A 18 -9.42 1.78 3.25
CA LEU A 18 -8.05 1.26 3.36
C LEU A 18 -7.21 1.62 2.12
N LEU A 19 -7.81 1.63 0.93
CA LEU A 19 -7.13 2.01 -0.31
C LEU A 19 -6.88 3.52 -0.39
N GLU A 20 -7.84 4.35 -0.02
CA GLU A 20 -7.68 5.81 0.03
C GLU A 20 -6.56 6.21 1.01
N MET A 21 -6.51 5.59 2.18
CA MET A 21 -5.41 5.79 3.13
C MET A 21 -4.05 5.39 2.55
N TRP A 22 -4.01 4.27 1.82
CA TRP A 22 -2.79 3.83 1.15
C TRP A 22 -2.32 4.84 0.09
N GLU A 23 -3.24 5.36 -0.73
CA GLU A 23 -2.94 6.38 -1.73
C GLU A 23 -2.41 7.67 -1.08
N GLN A 24 -2.98 8.12 0.04
CA GLN A 24 -2.48 9.28 0.79
C GLN A 24 -1.05 9.07 1.31
N ILE A 25 -0.76 7.90 1.88
CA ILE A 25 0.58 7.55 2.36
C ILE A 25 1.57 7.49 1.19
N ALA A 26 1.19 6.86 0.08
CA ALA A 26 2.02 6.75 -1.12
C ALA A 26 2.32 8.12 -1.75
N ASN A 27 1.38 9.06 -1.66
CA ASN A 27 1.49 10.43 -2.18
C ASN A 27 2.22 11.41 -1.24
N LYS A 28 2.87 10.91 -0.17
CA LYS A 28 3.78 11.62 0.77
C LYS A 28 3.16 12.39 1.94
N ASP A 29 1.85 12.37 2.14
CA ASP A 29 1.25 13.01 3.32
C ASP A 29 1.45 12.18 4.60
N GLY A 30 1.96 10.95 4.45
CA GLY A 30 2.17 10.04 5.56
C GLY A 30 0.87 9.49 6.13
N ILE A 31 0.94 8.89 7.32
CA ILE A 31 -0.24 8.37 8.00
C ILE A 31 -0.98 9.53 8.66
N VAL A 32 -2.28 9.69 8.34
CA VAL A 32 -3.14 10.73 8.92
C VAL A 32 -3.11 10.65 10.46
N PRO A 33 -2.82 11.76 11.16
CA PRO A 33 -2.86 11.81 12.62
C PRO A 33 -4.21 11.34 13.17
N GLY A 34 -4.18 10.47 14.18
CA GLY A 34 -5.39 9.86 14.75
C GLY A 34 -5.82 8.55 14.09
N THR A 35 -5.11 8.08 13.05
CA THR A 35 -5.38 6.76 12.47
C THR A 35 -5.04 5.64 13.47
N PRO A 36 -6.00 4.75 13.81
CA PRO A 36 -5.74 3.64 14.72
C PRO A 36 -4.70 2.66 14.18
N LYS A 37 -3.81 2.17 15.06
CA LYS A 37 -2.77 1.17 14.71
C LYS A 37 -3.35 -0.09 14.06
N ASP A 38 -4.50 -0.56 14.52
CA ASP A 38 -5.15 -1.76 13.98
C ASP A 38 -5.70 -1.56 12.57
N LYS A 39 -6.09 -0.33 12.23
CA LYS A 39 -6.51 0.03 10.87
C LYS A 39 -5.33 0.00 9.90
N ILE A 40 -4.17 0.51 10.31
CA ILE A 40 -2.92 0.45 9.54
C ILE A 40 -2.48 -1.01 9.33
N ARG A 41 -2.54 -1.84 10.38
CA ARG A 41 -2.27 -3.28 10.28
C ARG A 41 -3.21 -3.96 9.28
N THR A 42 -4.51 -3.66 9.38
CA THR A 42 -5.51 -4.23 8.49
C THR A 42 -5.29 -3.82 7.04
N MET A 43 -4.99 -2.54 6.78
CA MET A 43 -4.62 -2.04 5.46
C MET A 43 -3.42 -2.81 4.89
N ASN A 44 -2.33 -2.96 5.66
CA ASN A 44 -1.16 -3.72 5.23
C ASN A 44 -1.48 -5.19 4.91
N HIS A 45 -2.30 -5.85 5.72
CA HIS A 45 -2.75 -7.21 5.44
C HIS A 45 -3.58 -7.29 4.16
N PHE A 46 -4.48 -6.33 3.95
CA PHE A 46 -5.31 -6.23 2.75
C PHE A 46 -4.45 -6.08 1.49
N LEU A 47 -3.52 -5.11 1.50
CA LEU A 47 -2.62 -4.85 0.37
C LEU A 47 -1.77 -6.07 0.00
N ARG A 48 -1.28 -6.82 0.99
CA ARG A 48 -0.52 -8.07 0.78
C ARG A 48 -1.37 -9.20 0.22
N GLN A 49 -2.57 -9.40 0.78
CA GLN A 49 -3.42 -10.52 0.42
C GLN A 49 -3.94 -10.42 -1.03
N PHE A 50 -4.16 -9.20 -1.50
CA PHE A 50 -4.69 -8.95 -2.84
C PHE A 50 -3.62 -8.46 -3.82
N GLU A 51 -2.34 -8.51 -3.42
CA GLU A 51 -1.18 -8.08 -4.24
C GLU A 51 -1.36 -6.68 -4.88
N ILE A 52 -2.11 -5.81 -4.20
CA ILE A 52 -2.54 -4.49 -4.72
C ILE A 52 -1.35 -3.55 -4.83
N ALA A 53 -0.37 -3.73 -3.95
CA ALA A 53 0.91 -3.07 -4.04
C ALA A 53 2.00 -4.15 -4.16
N PRO A 54 2.98 -4.00 -5.07
CA PRO A 54 4.19 -4.78 -4.99
C PRO A 54 4.85 -4.47 -3.64
N VAL A 55 4.75 -5.42 -2.72
CA VAL A 55 5.60 -5.44 -1.53
C VAL A 55 7.02 -5.45 -2.11
N TYR A 56 7.74 -4.32 -1.97
CA TYR A 56 9.06 -4.05 -2.58
C TYR A 56 9.09 -3.63 -4.06
N GLN A 57 8.63 -2.42 -4.39
CA GLN A 57 9.31 -1.59 -5.42
C GLN A 57 9.61 -0.15 -5.00
N ILE A 58 9.30 0.26 -3.77
CA ILE A 58 9.73 1.59 -3.26
C ILE A 58 11.15 1.52 -2.64
N ALA A 59 11.61 0.34 -2.19
CA ALA A 59 12.98 0.17 -1.68
C ALA A 59 14.01 -0.21 -2.77
N ALA A 60 13.58 -0.74 -3.92
CA ALA A 60 14.48 -1.14 -5.01
C ALA A 60 14.71 -0.05 -6.08
N LYS A 61 14.19 1.18 -5.87
CA LYS A 61 14.62 2.39 -6.60
C LYS A 61 15.53 3.27 -5.73
N LYS A 62 16.36 2.64 -4.89
CA LYS A 62 17.49 3.30 -4.24
C LYS A 62 18.59 2.26 -3.95
N GLY A 63 19.14 1.63 -5.00
CA GLY A 63 20.29 0.74 -4.85
C GLY A 63 20.55 -0.19 -6.04
N ASN A 64 21.05 0.38 -7.15
CA ASN A 64 21.91 -0.31 -8.14
C ASN A 64 22.53 0.81 -9.03
N VAL A 65 23.61 1.47 -8.63
CA VAL A 65 24.99 1.15 -9.07
C VAL A 65 25.08 -0.07 -9.99
N GLY A 66 25.33 0.17 -11.28
CA GLY A 66 25.75 -0.87 -12.24
C GLY A 66 25.45 -0.57 -13.71
N GLY A 67 26.47 -0.07 -14.44
CA GLY A 67 26.61 -0.14 -15.91
C GLY A 67 26.32 1.18 -16.65
N SER A 68 27.14 1.69 -17.58
CA SER A 68 28.41 1.24 -18.18
C SER A 68 29.06 2.45 -18.87
N PRO A 69 30.39 2.42 -19.15
CA PRO A 69 31.07 3.46 -19.92
C PRO A 69 30.63 3.40 -21.38
N GLY A 70 30.53 4.57 -22.00
CA GLY A 70 30.35 4.79 -23.42
C GLY A 70 30.94 6.13 -23.79
#